data_AF-A0A8H5GSC9-F1
#
_entry.id   AF-A0A8H5GSC9-F1
#
_cell.length_a   1.000
_cell.length_b   1.000
_cell.length_c   1.000
_cell.angle_alpha   90.00
_cell.angle_beta   90.00
_cell.angle_gamma   90.00
#
_symmetry.space_group_name_H-M   'P 1'
#
loop_
_entity.id
_entity.type
_entity.pdbx_description
1 polymer ?
#
loop_
_entity_poly.entity_id
_entity_poly.type
_entity_poly.pdbx_seq_one_letter_code
_entity_poly.pdbx_strand_id
1 'polypeptide(L)'
;MNAHHHILQRQFSKPSLGKLMRDGYSDFFNFSTGRRNVASLHVIFSLRPYHDLAQMIFQFAKGMIDVQYQPKDDLQLDFKLFPEALPHDFVWAVVAKDELRTIKDDRWDLTFTKTTDNPVLPSTLSVMSEFADVTEAIFKAHPALLNVLKDPENLRYFRSLSVTDQSRDRPDGPNPADKREKHVILSLAIGSPPSATAPLVEAMFPFIDSLSKVTLRPETKNKIKKTRDDLDKQLKEDAEKERKEELEQQREDQKAAKRKAEQERISKLSAAEQQKVGFLYLRSLLAQALV
;
A
#
# COMPACT_ATOMS: atom_id res chain seq x y z
N MET A 1 -6.45 -2.20 -22.67
CA MET A 1 -5.18 -1.65 -23.16
C MET A 1 -5.28 -0.96 -24.52
N ASN A 2 -5.75 -1.61 -25.59
CA ASN A 2 -5.81 -0.97 -26.92
C ASN A 2 -6.58 0.36 -26.94
N ALA A 3 -7.67 0.46 -26.16
CA ALA A 3 -8.45 1.70 -26.01
C ALA A 3 -7.64 2.86 -25.39
N HIS A 4 -6.73 2.56 -24.45
CA HIS A 4 -5.93 3.56 -23.75
C HIS A 4 -4.57 3.80 -24.41
N HIS A 5 -4.15 2.94 -25.34
CA HIS A 5 -2.83 3.01 -25.95
C HIS A 5 -2.59 4.35 -26.67
N HIS A 6 -3.57 4.85 -27.40
CA HIS A 6 -3.48 6.14 -28.09
C HIS A 6 -3.28 7.31 -27.11
N ILE A 7 -3.93 7.25 -25.94
CA ILE A 7 -3.77 8.25 -24.88
C ILE A 7 -2.33 8.23 -24.37
N LEU A 8 -1.80 7.05 -24.06
CA LEU A 8 -0.44 6.89 -23.57
C LEU A 8 0.60 7.34 -24.60
N GLN A 9 0.40 7.02 -25.88
CA GLN A 9 1.27 7.47 -26.98
C GLN A 9 1.34 8.99 -27.10
N ARG A 10 0.21 9.69 -26.88
CA ARG A 10 0.18 11.16 -26.94
C ARG A 10 0.87 11.81 -25.74
N GLN A 11 0.79 11.18 -24.57
CA GLN A 11 1.20 11.80 -23.30
C GLN A 11 2.64 11.47 -22.87
N PHE A 12 3.25 10.42 -23.43
CA PHE A 12 4.58 9.93 -23.07
C PHE A 12 5.49 9.82 -24.31
N SER A 13 6.77 10.17 -24.15
CA SER A 13 7.76 10.00 -25.23
C SER A 13 8.22 8.54 -25.39
N LYS A 14 8.16 7.75 -24.32
CA LYS A 14 8.40 6.29 -24.32
C LYS A 14 7.18 5.57 -23.76
N PRO A 15 6.08 5.50 -24.52
CA PRO A 15 4.92 4.70 -24.14
C PRO A 15 5.28 3.22 -24.25
N SER A 16 4.66 2.37 -23.42
CA SER A 16 4.72 0.94 -23.66
C SER A 16 4.13 0.60 -25.03
N LEU A 17 4.80 -0.30 -25.76
CA LEU A 17 4.50 -0.76 -27.12
C LEU A 17 3.22 -1.60 -27.23
N GLY A 18 2.23 -1.40 -26.35
CA GLY A 18 0.96 -2.11 -26.35
C GLY A 18 1.05 -3.58 -25.91
N LYS A 19 2.24 -4.09 -25.59
CA LYS A 19 2.43 -5.44 -25.04
C LYS A 19 2.32 -5.38 -23.52
N LEU A 20 1.32 -6.09 -22.98
CA LEU A 20 1.21 -6.34 -21.55
C LEU A 20 2.29 -7.35 -21.16
N MET A 21 3.07 -7.02 -20.13
CA MET A 21 3.94 -8.00 -19.49
C MET A 21 3.09 -8.77 -18.49
N ARG A 22 3.17 -10.10 -18.54
CA ARG A 22 2.45 -10.97 -17.63
C ARG A 22 3.31 -11.20 -16.39
N ASP A 23 2.74 -10.94 -15.21
CA ASP A 23 3.32 -11.32 -13.93
C ASP A 23 2.40 -12.38 -13.29
N GLY A 24 2.89 -13.59 -13.13
CA GLY A 24 2.06 -14.68 -12.62
C GLY A 24 0.83 -15.02 -13.50
N TYR A 25 -0.24 -15.49 -12.86
CA TYR A 25 -1.39 -16.06 -13.56
C TYR A 25 -2.52 -15.07 -13.84
N SER A 26 -2.69 -14.10 -12.96
CA SER A 26 -3.78 -13.10 -12.96
C SER A 26 -3.32 -11.68 -13.25
N ASP A 27 -2.03 -11.41 -13.07
CA ASP A 27 -1.54 -10.03 -13.02
C ASP A 27 -0.83 -9.66 -14.32
N PHE A 28 -1.09 -8.44 -14.79
CA PHE A 28 -0.46 -7.90 -15.98
C PHE A 28 0.01 -6.50 -15.69
N PHE A 29 1.20 -6.16 -16.16
CA PHE A 29 1.77 -4.84 -15.94
C PHE A 29 2.23 -4.21 -17.24
N ASN A 30 2.28 -2.89 -17.21
CA ASN A 30 2.73 -2.06 -18.30
C ASN A 30 3.44 -0.84 -17.71
N PHE A 31 4.54 -0.45 -18.36
CA PHE A 31 5.40 0.62 -17.90
C PHE A 31 5.53 1.70 -18.99
N SER A 32 5.27 2.95 -18.63
CA SER A 32 5.41 4.10 -19.55
C SER A 32 6.18 5.24 -18.90
N THR A 33 7.04 5.92 -19.66
CA THR A 33 7.90 7.02 -19.17
C THR A 33 8.01 8.15 -20.18
N GLY A 34 8.51 9.31 -19.72
CA GLY A 34 8.86 10.42 -20.61
C GLY A 34 7.95 11.64 -20.53
N ARG A 35 7.23 11.82 -19.42
CA ARG A 35 6.54 13.08 -19.08
C ARG A 35 7.36 13.82 -18.01
N ARG A 36 7.41 15.15 -18.06
CA ARG A 36 8.22 15.98 -17.15
C ARG A 36 7.91 15.77 -15.66
N ASN A 37 6.65 15.66 -15.29
CA ASN A 37 6.22 15.57 -13.88
C ASN A 37 6.07 14.13 -13.36
N VAL A 38 6.23 13.12 -14.23
CA VAL A 38 6.03 11.70 -13.90
C VAL A 38 7.32 10.94 -14.21
N ALA A 39 7.93 10.37 -13.16
CA ALA A 39 9.11 9.54 -13.29
C ALA A 39 8.79 8.22 -14.00
N SER A 40 7.72 7.54 -13.57
CA SER A 40 7.20 6.34 -14.22
C SER A 40 5.70 6.21 -14.01
N LEU A 41 5.03 5.64 -15.02
CA LEU A 41 3.65 5.17 -14.92
C LEU A 41 3.68 3.64 -14.94
N HIS A 42 3.22 3.02 -13.86
CA HIS A 42 2.96 1.59 -13.77
C HIS A 42 1.45 1.38 -13.90
N VAL A 43 1.04 0.65 -14.92
CA VAL A 43 -0.35 0.20 -15.06
C VAL A 43 -0.39 -1.26 -14.68
N ILE A 44 -1.16 -1.59 -13.64
CA ILE A 44 -1.29 -2.92 -13.07
C ILE A 44 -2.73 -3.36 -13.29
N PHE A 45 -2.90 -4.53 -13.90
CA PHE A 45 -4.17 -5.24 -14.01
C PHE A 45 -4.09 -6.40 -13.05
N SER A 46 -4.97 -6.43 -12.05
CA SER A 46 -5.14 -7.57 -11.15
C SER A 46 -6.48 -8.21 -11.46
N LEU A 47 -6.45 -9.29 -12.23
CA LEU A 47 -7.67 -10.01 -12.61
C LEU A 47 -8.01 -11.06 -11.56
N ARG A 48 -9.28 -11.41 -11.43
CA ARG A 48 -9.65 -12.58 -10.64
C ARG A 48 -9.09 -13.85 -11.28
N PRO A 49 -8.64 -14.82 -10.47
CA PRO A 49 -8.12 -16.09 -10.99
C PRO A 49 -9.28 -16.97 -11.49
N TYR A 50 -9.80 -16.67 -12.69
CA TYR A 50 -10.90 -17.42 -13.32
C TYR A 50 -10.56 -18.90 -13.62
N HIS A 51 -9.29 -19.26 -13.55
CA HIS A 51 -8.82 -20.63 -13.77
C HIS A 51 -8.91 -21.51 -12.53
N ASP A 52 -9.05 -20.93 -11.33
CA ASP A 52 -9.14 -21.66 -10.08
C ASP A 52 -10.61 -21.81 -9.65
N LEU A 53 -11.18 -22.99 -9.92
CA LEU A 53 -12.55 -23.32 -9.57
C LEU A 53 -12.80 -23.29 -8.05
N ALA A 54 -11.84 -23.73 -7.24
CA ALA A 54 -11.99 -23.75 -5.79
C ALA A 54 -12.06 -22.31 -5.25
N GLN A 55 -11.18 -21.43 -5.76
CA GLN A 55 -11.20 -20.02 -5.41
C GLN A 55 -12.48 -19.32 -5.87
N MET A 56 -13.01 -19.65 -7.06
CA MET A 56 -14.30 -19.12 -7.51
C MET A 56 -15.47 -19.55 -6.62
N ILE A 57 -15.50 -20.82 -6.21
CA ILE A 57 -16.53 -21.33 -5.27
C ILE A 57 -16.42 -20.62 -3.93
N PHE A 58 -15.20 -20.45 -3.41
CA PHE A 58 -14.96 -19.72 -2.17
C PHE A 58 -15.42 -18.26 -2.25
N GLN A 59 -15.07 -17.55 -3.33
CA GLN A 59 -15.50 -16.17 -3.55
C GLN A 59 -17.02 -16.04 -3.63
N PHE A 60 -17.68 -16.97 -4.33
CA PHE A 60 -19.13 -17.02 -4.42
C PHE A 60 -19.78 -17.26 -3.05
N ALA A 61 -19.31 -18.27 -2.30
CA ALA A 61 -19.81 -18.58 -0.96
C ALA A 61 -19.60 -17.40 0.00
N LYS A 62 -18.44 -16.74 -0.06
CA LYS A 62 -18.15 -15.54 0.73
C LYS A 62 -19.08 -14.39 0.37
N GLY A 63 -19.35 -14.17 -0.93
CA GLY A 63 -20.30 -13.14 -1.39
C GLY A 63 -21.76 -13.38 -0.95
N MET A 64 -22.13 -14.63 -0.68
CA MET A 64 -23.45 -14.97 -0.10
C MET A 64 -23.55 -14.63 1.40
N ILE A 65 -22.41 -14.58 2.10
CA ILE A 65 -22.34 -14.28 3.54
C ILE A 65 -22.11 -12.78 3.78
N ASP A 66 -21.15 -12.20 3.06
CA ASP A 66 -20.80 -10.78 3.14
C ASP A 66 -21.24 -10.07 1.86
N VAL A 67 -22.36 -9.35 1.94
CA VAL A 67 -22.93 -8.57 0.83
C VAL A 67 -21.98 -7.48 0.32
N GLN A 68 -21.06 -7.01 1.18
CA GLN A 68 -20.06 -6.01 0.80
C GLN A 68 -18.86 -6.64 0.07
N TYR A 69 -18.71 -7.96 0.11
CA TYR A 69 -17.65 -8.66 -0.60
C TYR A 69 -18.01 -8.79 -2.08
N GLN A 70 -17.59 -7.80 -2.87
CA GLN A 70 -17.71 -7.81 -4.33
C GLN A 70 -16.33 -7.96 -4.97
N PRO A 71 -15.88 -9.19 -5.30
CA PRO A 71 -14.62 -9.38 -5.98
C PRO A 71 -14.73 -8.80 -7.40
N LYS A 72 -14.00 -7.71 -7.67
CA LYS A 72 -13.94 -7.03 -8.97
C LYS A 72 -12.52 -7.17 -9.54
N ASP A 73 -12.43 -7.12 -10.86
CA ASP A 73 -11.13 -7.03 -11.56
C ASP A 73 -10.61 -5.59 -11.44
N ASP A 74 -9.36 -5.41 -11.00
CA ASP A 74 -8.78 -4.10 -10.69
C ASP A 74 -7.81 -3.61 -11.78
N LEU A 75 -7.92 -2.32 -12.10
CA LEU A 75 -7.00 -1.58 -12.94
C LEU A 75 -6.42 -0.43 -12.13
N GLN A 76 -5.17 -0.57 -11.72
CA GLN A 76 -4.43 0.44 -10.98
C GLN A 76 -3.44 1.15 -11.90
N LEU A 77 -3.53 2.49 -11.96
CA LEU A 77 -2.53 3.34 -12.59
C LEU A 77 -1.77 4.06 -11.48
N ASP A 78 -0.52 3.65 -11.28
CA ASP A 78 0.39 4.23 -10.31
C ASP A 78 1.39 5.14 -11.03
N PHE A 79 1.27 6.44 -10.77
CA PHE A 79 2.15 7.48 -11.27
C PHE A 79 3.16 7.84 -10.19
N LYS A 80 4.39 7.37 -10.35
CA LYS A 80 5.53 7.82 -9.54
C LYS A 80 5.92 9.23 -9.98
N LEU A 81 5.82 10.19 -9.07
CA LEU A 81 6.11 11.60 -9.33
C LEU A 81 7.59 11.91 -9.08
N PHE A 82 8.11 12.90 -9.80
CA PHE A 82 9.37 13.53 -9.42
C PHE A 82 9.17 14.41 -8.17
N PRO A 83 10.19 14.59 -7.32
CA PRO A 83 10.09 15.44 -6.13
C PRO A 83 9.63 16.88 -6.43
N GLU A 84 9.98 17.41 -7.60
CA GLU A 84 9.59 18.76 -8.06
C GLU A 84 8.10 18.87 -8.44
N ALA A 85 7.46 17.76 -8.83
CA ALA A 85 6.08 17.77 -9.31
C ALA A 85 5.06 17.95 -8.18
N LEU A 86 5.42 17.53 -6.96
CA LEU A 86 4.60 17.67 -5.76
C LEU A 86 5.44 18.33 -4.65
N PRO A 87 5.41 19.66 -4.52
CA PRO A 87 6.31 20.40 -3.63
C PRO A 87 5.96 20.26 -2.14
N HIS A 88 4.80 19.69 -1.83
CA HIS A 88 4.29 19.55 -0.46
C HIS A 88 3.94 18.10 -0.18
N ASP A 89 4.33 17.63 0.99
CA ASP A 89 4.00 16.28 1.45
C ASP A 89 2.60 16.30 2.04
N PHE A 90 1.74 15.36 1.64
CA PHE A 90 0.41 15.13 2.19
C PHE A 90 -0.17 13.85 1.60
N VAL A 91 -1.11 13.25 2.35
CA VAL A 91 -2.01 12.21 1.86
C VAL A 91 -3.40 12.77 1.63
N TRP A 92 -3.92 12.53 0.44
CA TRP A 92 -5.26 12.89 0.03
C TRP A 92 -5.84 11.83 -0.89
N ALA A 93 -7.13 11.51 -0.75
CA ALA A 93 -7.82 10.62 -1.66
C ALA A 93 -9.30 10.97 -1.82
N VAL A 94 -9.86 10.59 -2.95
CA VAL A 94 -11.30 10.50 -3.21
C VAL A 94 -11.60 9.02 -3.43
N VAL A 95 -12.57 8.51 -2.68
CA VAL A 95 -12.87 7.08 -2.62
C VAL A 95 -14.37 6.88 -2.79
N ALA A 96 -14.75 5.85 -3.57
CA ALA A 96 -16.12 5.40 -3.64
C ALA A 96 -16.54 4.74 -2.31
N LYS A 97 -17.72 5.08 -1.79
CA LYS A 97 -18.14 4.66 -0.43
C LYS A 97 -18.22 3.15 -0.25
N ASP A 98 -18.46 2.40 -1.32
CA ASP A 98 -18.42 0.94 -1.34
C ASP A 98 -17.02 0.37 -1.12
N GLU A 99 -15.97 1.11 -1.52
CA GLU A 99 -14.57 0.67 -1.42
C GLU A 99 -13.88 1.13 -0.11
N LEU A 100 -14.54 1.97 0.70
CA LEU A 100 -13.94 2.54 1.93
C LEU A 100 -13.48 1.48 2.94
N ARG A 101 -14.18 0.34 3.03
CA ARG A 101 -13.82 -0.74 3.96
C ARG A 101 -12.53 -1.42 3.50
N THR A 102 -12.52 -1.91 2.26
CA THR A 102 -11.37 -2.57 1.63
C THR A 102 -10.13 -1.69 1.68
N ILE A 103 -10.28 -0.40 1.36
CA ILE A 103 -9.16 0.53 1.33
C ILE A 103 -8.57 0.79 2.71
N LYS A 104 -9.37 0.81 3.78
CA LYS A 104 -8.86 0.99 5.14
C LYS A 104 -8.07 -0.22 5.64
N ASP A 105 -8.40 -1.41 5.16
CA ASP A 105 -7.72 -2.65 5.53
C ASP A 105 -6.44 -2.85 4.69
N ASP A 106 -6.47 -2.52 3.39
CA ASP A 106 -5.39 -2.81 2.43
C ASP A 106 -4.35 -1.68 2.28
N ARG A 107 -4.64 -0.46 2.75
CA ARG A 107 -3.78 0.71 2.52
C ARG A 107 -3.40 1.40 3.81
N TRP A 108 -2.17 1.16 4.24
CA TRP A 108 -1.61 1.79 5.43
C TRP A 108 -1.47 3.30 5.27
N ASP A 109 -1.11 3.80 4.09
CA ASP A 109 -0.94 5.23 3.87
C ASP A 109 -2.23 6.05 4.05
N LEU A 110 -3.41 5.45 3.86
CA LEU A 110 -4.67 6.15 4.05
C LEU A 110 -5.13 6.19 5.51
N THR A 111 -4.43 5.49 6.41
CA THR A 111 -4.71 5.54 7.87
C THR A 111 -4.44 6.91 8.49
N PHE A 112 -3.58 7.73 7.87
CA PHE A 112 -3.31 9.11 8.32
C PHE A 112 -4.49 10.07 8.09
N THR A 113 -5.41 9.69 7.21
CA THR A 113 -6.46 10.59 6.74
C THR A 113 -7.76 10.44 7.52
N LYS A 114 -8.57 11.50 7.52
CA LYS A 114 -9.94 11.46 8.02
C LYS A 114 -10.92 11.43 6.84
N THR A 115 -11.90 10.55 6.91
CA THR A 115 -12.99 10.49 5.93
C THR A 115 -13.98 11.62 6.20
N THR A 116 -14.20 12.48 5.22
CA THR A 116 -15.18 13.57 5.25
C THR A 116 -16.02 13.55 3.98
N ASP A 117 -17.29 13.87 4.12
CA ASP A 117 -18.17 14.09 2.97
C ASP A 117 -18.03 15.53 2.50
N ASN A 118 -17.93 15.73 1.19
CA ASN A 118 -17.79 17.05 0.58
C ASN A 118 -19.00 17.34 -0.33
N PRO A 119 -19.74 18.45 -0.13
CA PRO A 119 -20.94 18.76 -0.91
C PRO A 119 -20.67 19.02 -2.39
N VAL A 120 -19.41 19.28 -2.77
CA VAL A 120 -19.01 19.47 -4.17
C VAL A 120 -18.98 18.14 -4.93
N LEU A 121 -18.81 17.02 -4.24
CA LEU A 121 -18.78 15.69 -4.84
C LEU A 121 -20.14 14.99 -4.72
N PRO A 122 -20.44 14.04 -5.63
CA PRO A 122 -21.60 13.17 -5.49
C PRO A 122 -21.61 12.42 -4.15
N SER A 123 -22.80 12.12 -3.63
CA SER A 123 -22.98 11.44 -2.33
C SER A 123 -22.41 10.02 -2.27
N THR A 124 -22.09 9.43 -3.42
CA THR A 124 -21.44 8.12 -3.57
C THR A 124 -19.95 8.15 -3.30
N LEU A 125 -19.33 9.34 -3.30
CA LEU A 125 -17.91 9.54 -3.04
C LEU A 125 -17.70 10.15 -1.65
N SER A 126 -16.56 9.83 -1.05
CA SER A 126 -16.05 10.49 0.15
C SER A 126 -14.62 10.95 -0.08
N VAL A 127 -14.24 12.04 0.59
CA VAL A 127 -12.87 12.54 0.60
C VAL A 127 -12.16 11.99 1.82
N MET A 128 -10.93 11.54 1.65
CA MET A 128 -10.03 11.13 2.70
C MET A 128 -8.85 12.08 2.68
N SER A 129 -8.70 12.92 3.71
CA SER A 129 -7.59 13.88 3.77
C SER A 129 -7.07 14.04 5.18
N GLU A 130 -5.77 14.31 5.31
CA GLU A 130 -5.17 14.72 6.58
C GLU A 130 -5.75 16.05 7.08
N PHE A 131 -5.95 17.00 6.15
CA PHE A 131 -6.45 18.34 6.46
C PHE A 131 -7.39 18.84 5.36
N ALA A 132 -8.50 19.49 5.75
CA ALA A 132 -9.47 20.05 4.80
C ALA A 132 -8.84 21.06 3.81
N ASP A 133 -7.84 21.83 4.27
CA ASP A 133 -7.07 22.78 3.46
C ASP A 133 -6.43 22.14 2.22
N VAL A 134 -5.99 20.87 2.32
CA VAL A 134 -5.42 20.11 1.19
C VAL A 134 -6.48 19.86 0.13
N THR A 135 -7.69 19.48 0.54
CA THR A 135 -8.80 19.22 -0.38
C THR A 135 -9.21 20.48 -1.12
N GLU A 136 -9.33 21.61 -0.41
CA GLU A 136 -9.66 22.90 -1.01
C GLU A 136 -8.59 23.35 -2.01
N ALA A 137 -7.30 23.21 -1.65
CA ALA A 137 -6.19 23.57 -2.51
C ALA A 137 -6.15 22.73 -3.81
N ILE A 138 -6.43 21.42 -3.72
CA ILE A 138 -6.49 20.53 -4.89
C ILE A 138 -7.66 20.89 -5.81
N PHE A 139 -8.87 21.07 -5.27
CA PHE A 139 -10.03 21.42 -6.08
C PHE A 139 -9.90 22.79 -6.74
N LYS A 140 -9.23 23.74 -6.08
CA LYS A 140 -8.90 25.04 -6.67
C LYS A 140 -7.85 24.92 -7.77
N ALA A 141 -6.84 24.07 -7.60
CA ALA A 141 -5.79 23.86 -8.59
C ALA A 141 -6.30 23.15 -9.85
N HIS A 142 -7.26 22.23 -9.69
CA HIS A 142 -7.82 21.46 -10.81
C HIS A 142 -9.33 21.27 -10.75
N PRO A 143 -10.13 22.31 -11.06
CA PRO A 143 -11.59 22.21 -11.07
C PRO A 143 -12.12 21.23 -12.12
N ALA A 144 -11.36 20.96 -13.19
CA ALA A 144 -11.76 20.01 -14.23
C ALA A 144 -11.88 18.57 -13.71
N LEU A 145 -11.17 18.20 -12.63
CA LEU A 145 -11.31 16.89 -11.99
C LEU A 145 -12.75 16.67 -11.52
N LEU A 146 -13.37 17.71 -10.97
CA LEU A 146 -14.72 17.64 -10.42
C LEU A 146 -15.74 17.32 -11.51
N ASN A 147 -15.53 17.79 -12.74
CA ASN A 147 -16.44 17.51 -13.84
C ASN A 147 -16.43 16.01 -14.18
N VAL A 148 -15.26 15.38 -14.20
CA VAL A 148 -15.10 13.95 -14.50
C VAL A 148 -15.63 13.09 -13.35
N LEU A 149 -15.42 13.52 -12.11
CA LEU A 149 -15.92 12.83 -10.91
C LEU A 149 -17.42 13.04 -10.66
N LYS A 150 -18.07 13.98 -11.34
CA LYS A 150 -19.54 14.18 -11.25
C LYS A 150 -20.32 13.38 -12.28
N ASP A 151 -19.65 12.93 -13.34
CA ASP A 151 -20.27 12.17 -14.41
C ASP A 151 -20.64 10.76 -13.94
N PRO A 152 -21.93 10.39 -13.92
CA PRO A 152 -22.38 9.07 -13.48
C PRO A 152 -21.79 7.91 -14.29
N GLU A 153 -21.49 8.12 -15.57
CA GLU A 153 -20.93 7.06 -16.42
C GLU A 153 -19.50 6.70 -16.00
N ASN A 154 -18.70 7.72 -15.68
CA ASN A 154 -17.34 7.54 -15.18
C ASN A 154 -17.35 6.92 -13.77
N LEU A 155 -18.26 7.36 -12.91
CA LEU A 155 -18.37 6.88 -11.52
C LEU A 155 -18.61 5.38 -11.40
N ARG A 156 -19.26 4.76 -12.39
CA ARG A 156 -19.50 3.31 -12.40
C ARG A 156 -18.22 2.48 -12.34
N TYR A 157 -17.12 3.02 -12.89
CA TYR A 157 -15.82 2.34 -12.94
C TYR A 157 -14.81 2.93 -11.96
N PHE A 158 -15.13 4.05 -11.32
CA PHE A 158 -14.25 4.71 -10.37
C PHE A 158 -14.23 3.96 -9.03
N ARG A 159 -13.04 3.60 -8.53
CA ARG A 159 -12.87 3.04 -7.18
C ARG A 159 -12.23 4.05 -6.24
N SER A 160 -11.04 4.52 -6.59
CA SER A 160 -10.33 5.52 -5.79
C SER A 160 -9.31 6.31 -6.61
N LEU A 161 -9.08 7.55 -6.20
CA LEU A 161 -7.96 8.38 -6.62
C LEU A 161 -7.24 8.85 -5.37
N SER A 162 -5.95 8.58 -5.25
CA SER A 162 -5.14 9.04 -4.11
C SER A 162 -3.87 9.73 -4.56
N VAL A 163 -3.45 10.74 -3.81
CA VAL A 163 -2.14 11.37 -3.85
C VAL A 163 -1.49 11.10 -2.50
N THR A 164 -0.30 10.51 -2.49
CA THR A 164 0.37 10.08 -1.26
C THR A 164 1.87 10.31 -1.34
N ASP A 165 2.45 10.73 -0.21
CA ASP A 165 3.89 10.79 0.05
C ASP A 165 4.39 9.59 0.88
N GLN A 166 3.50 8.65 1.19
CA GLN A 166 3.75 7.52 2.07
C GLN A 166 3.66 6.19 1.32
N SER A 167 4.38 5.19 1.83
CA SER A 167 4.35 3.83 1.30
C SER A 167 2.97 3.19 1.50
N ARG A 168 2.54 2.37 0.54
CA ARG A 168 1.28 1.63 0.62
C ARG A 168 1.21 0.73 1.86
N ASP A 169 2.32 0.07 2.17
CA ASP A 169 2.48 -0.78 3.34
C ASP A 169 3.30 -0.05 4.41
N ARG A 170 3.08 -0.44 5.67
CA ARG A 170 3.83 0.08 6.80
C ARG A 170 5.32 -0.29 6.63
N PRO A 171 6.24 0.67 6.59
CA PRO A 171 7.66 0.36 6.47
C PRO A 171 8.20 -0.22 7.78
N ASP A 172 9.20 -1.09 7.68
CA ASP A 172 9.88 -1.73 8.83
C ASP A 172 10.72 -0.75 9.67
N GLY A 173 10.89 0.49 9.19
CA GLY A 173 11.66 1.51 9.87
C GLY A 173 11.48 2.90 9.28
N PRO A 174 12.10 3.92 9.89
CA PRO A 174 11.96 5.31 9.44
C PRO A 174 12.62 5.50 8.07
N ASN A 175 11.86 6.07 7.13
CA ASN A 175 12.35 6.43 5.80
C ASN A 175 12.75 7.90 5.77
N PRO A 176 14.01 8.24 5.38
CA PRO A 176 14.44 9.62 5.22
C PRO A 176 13.50 10.38 4.27
N ALA A 177 13.23 11.65 4.58
CA ALA A 177 12.33 12.49 3.78
C ALA A 177 12.70 12.52 2.29
N ASP A 178 14.00 12.55 1.97
CA ASP A 178 14.51 12.59 0.59
C ASP A 178 14.27 11.29 -0.21
N LYS A 179 14.00 10.17 0.49
CA LYS A 179 13.72 8.87 -0.12
C LYS A 179 12.22 8.56 -0.21
N ARG A 180 11.36 9.43 0.32
CA ARG A 180 9.91 9.22 0.27
C ARG A 180 9.43 9.38 -1.16
N GLU A 181 8.86 8.31 -1.68
CA GLU A 181 8.32 8.29 -3.02
C GLU A 181 6.93 8.91 -3.02
N LYS A 182 6.66 9.77 -4.01
CA LYS A 182 5.38 10.46 -4.16
C LYS A 182 4.60 9.81 -5.27
N HIS A 183 3.38 9.39 -4.99
CA HIS A 183 2.56 8.63 -5.90
C HIS A 183 1.20 9.29 -6.11
N VAL A 184 0.73 9.25 -7.34
CA VAL A 184 -0.69 9.43 -7.65
C VAL A 184 -1.21 8.09 -8.13
N ILE A 185 -2.21 7.55 -7.45
CA ILE A 185 -2.74 6.22 -7.73
C ILE A 185 -4.21 6.37 -8.09
N LEU A 186 -4.56 5.96 -9.30
CA LEU A 186 -5.94 5.83 -9.75
C LEU A 186 -6.29 4.34 -9.84
N SER A 187 -7.28 3.91 -9.07
CA SER A 187 -7.83 2.55 -9.11
C SER A 187 -9.21 2.58 -9.76
N LEU A 188 -9.40 1.70 -10.73
CA LEU A 188 -10.60 1.58 -11.55
C LEU A 188 -11.07 0.12 -11.58
N ALA A 189 -12.38 -0.08 -11.60
CA ALA A 189 -12.95 -1.38 -11.91
C ALA A 189 -12.84 -1.64 -13.42
N ILE A 190 -12.36 -2.82 -13.80
CA ILE A 190 -12.34 -3.24 -15.20
C ILE A 190 -13.77 -3.61 -15.60
N GLY A 191 -14.26 -3.01 -16.66
CA GLY A 191 -15.55 -3.38 -17.24
C GLY A 191 -15.64 -3.10 -18.74
N SER A 192 -16.80 -3.42 -19.30
CA SER A 192 -17.10 -3.29 -20.72
C SER A 192 -18.07 -2.13 -20.95
N PRO A 193 -17.82 -1.21 -21.91
CA PRO A 193 -16.67 -1.20 -22.84
C PRO A 193 -15.39 -0.64 -22.18
N PRO A 194 -14.18 -1.10 -22.58
CA PRO A 194 -12.92 -0.60 -22.04
C PRO A 194 -12.69 0.91 -22.24
N SER A 195 -13.34 1.52 -23.23
CA SER A 195 -13.25 2.97 -23.51
C SER A 195 -13.95 3.83 -22.48
N ALA A 196 -14.85 3.27 -21.65
CA ALA A 196 -15.59 4.04 -20.65
C ALA A 196 -14.69 4.66 -19.57
N THR A 197 -13.51 4.10 -19.34
CA THR A 197 -12.52 4.63 -18.37
C THR A 197 -11.56 5.65 -19.00
N ALA A 198 -11.61 5.85 -20.32
CA ALA A 198 -10.71 6.78 -21.01
C ALA A 198 -10.77 8.21 -20.46
N PRO A 199 -11.95 8.81 -20.19
CA PRO A 199 -12.02 10.18 -19.64
C PRO A 199 -11.34 10.30 -18.28
N LEU A 200 -11.47 9.29 -17.41
CA LEU A 200 -10.81 9.26 -16.10
C LEU A 200 -9.29 9.22 -16.24
N VAL A 201 -8.77 8.37 -17.12
CA VAL A 201 -7.33 8.26 -17.39
C VAL A 201 -6.79 9.54 -18.03
N GLU A 202 -7.50 10.12 -19.00
CA GLU A 202 -7.10 11.38 -19.64
C GLU A 202 -7.05 12.55 -18.66
N ALA A 203 -7.98 12.61 -17.70
CA ALA A 203 -8.04 13.66 -16.69
C ALA A 203 -6.87 13.60 -15.69
N MET A 204 -6.22 12.46 -15.51
CA MET A 204 -5.09 12.34 -14.57
C MET A 204 -3.86 13.13 -15.01
N PHE A 205 -3.64 13.25 -16.32
CA PHE A 205 -2.47 13.96 -16.85
C PHE A 205 -2.46 15.46 -16.52
N PRO A 206 -3.51 16.25 -16.85
CA PRO A 206 -3.57 17.65 -16.45
C PRO A 206 -3.72 17.81 -14.93
N PHE A 207 -4.33 16.84 -14.24
CA PHE A 207 -4.37 16.81 -12.78
C PHE A 207 -2.97 16.74 -12.18
N ILE A 208 -2.14 15.79 -12.59
CA ILE A 208 -0.75 15.66 -12.11
C ILE A 208 0.05 16.94 -12.39
N ASP A 209 -0.10 17.53 -13.57
CA ASP A 209 0.61 18.77 -13.90
C ASP A 209 0.18 19.96 -13.02
N SER A 210 -1.07 19.96 -12.55
CA SER A 210 -1.60 20.98 -11.65
C SER A 210 -1.14 20.84 -10.20
N LEU A 211 -0.64 19.66 -9.79
CA LEU A 211 -0.18 19.43 -8.41
C LEU A 211 0.96 20.36 -8.01
N SER A 212 1.81 20.74 -8.96
CA SER A 212 2.87 21.74 -8.77
C SER A 212 2.36 23.12 -8.33
N LYS A 213 1.09 23.44 -8.61
CA LYS A 213 0.44 24.72 -8.27
C LYS A 213 -0.28 24.68 -6.92
N VAL A 214 -0.42 23.50 -6.32
CA VAL A 214 -1.09 23.33 -5.03
C VAL A 214 -0.25 23.99 -3.94
N THR A 215 -0.81 25.05 -3.35
CA THR A 215 -0.16 25.80 -2.28
C THR A 215 -0.92 25.58 -0.98
N LEU A 216 -0.24 25.03 0.03
CA LEU A 216 -0.82 24.83 1.36
C LEU A 216 -0.48 25.97 2.31
N ARG A 217 -1.33 26.22 3.30
CA ARG A 217 -1.07 27.19 4.37
C ARG A 217 0.17 26.76 5.18
N PRO A 218 1.00 27.71 5.67
CA PRO A 218 2.16 27.37 6.50
C PRO A 218 1.82 26.54 7.74
N GLU A 219 0.67 26.81 8.37
CA GLU A 219 0.18 26.03 9.51
C GLU A 219 -0.06 24.56 9.17
N THR A 220 -0.71 24.30 8.03
CA THR A 220 -0.97 22.94 7.53
C THR A 220 0.36 22.21 7.26
N LYS A 221 1.32 22.89 6.63
CA LYS A 221 2.66 22.34 6.35
C LYS A 221 3.39 21.93 7.64
N ASN A 222 3.35 22.79 8.67
CA ASN A 222 3.99 22.50 9.94
C ASN A 222 3.33 21.32 10.66
N LYS A 223 2.00 21.19 10.58
CA LYS A 223 1.27 20.05 11.17
C LYS A 223 1.59 18.74 10.46
N ILE A 224 1.65 18.74 9.12
CA ILE A 224 2.02 17.55 8.36
C ILE A 224 3.45 17.14 8.70
N LYS A 225 4.40 18.09 8.67
CA LYS A 225 5.79 17.83 9.04
C LYS A 225 5.91 17.22 10.43
N LYS A 226 5.23 17.82 11.43
CA LYS A 226 5.20 17.28 12.79
C LYS A 226 4.65 15.84 12.84
N THR A 227 3.56 15.58 12.11
CA THR A 227 2.96 14.23 12.03
C THR A 227 3.95 13.21 11.46
N ARG A 228 4.77 13.61 10.48
CA ARG A 228 5.83 12.77 9.93
C ARG A 228 6.99 12.56 10.89
N ASP A 229 7.42 13.61 11.59
CA ASP A 229 8.49 13.51 12.59
C ASP A 229 8.09 12.58 13.76
N ASP A 230 6.83 12.68 14.22
CA ASP A 230 6.27 11.81 15.25
C ASP A 230 6.18 10.35 14.78
N LEU A 231 5.79 10.12 13.52
CA LEU A 231 5.76 8.81 12.89
C LEU A 231 7.15 8.18 12.78
N ASP A 232 8.16 8.93 12.32
CA ASP A 232 9.53 8.43 12.20
C ASP A 232 10.09 8.02 13.57
N LYS A 233 9.71 8.75 14.64
CA LYS A 233 10.06 8.38 16.02
C LYS A 233 9.40 7.06 16.42
N GLN A 234 8.11 6.89 16.15
CA GLN A 234 7.39 5.64 16.45
C GLN A 234 7.96 4.45 15.68
N LEU A 235 8.22 4.60 14.37
CA LEU A 235 8.83 3.54 13.56
C LEU A 235 10.21 3.16 14.06
N LYS A 236 10.99 4.13 14.55
CA LYS A 236 12.29 3.85 15.15
C LYS A 236 12.16 3.06 16.46
N GLU A 237 11.24 3.45 17.33
CA GLU A 237 10.99 2.75 18.60
C GLU A 237 10.50 1.31 18.36
N ASP A 238 9.59 1.12 17.40
CA ASP A 238 9.06 -0.19 17.03
C ASP A 238 10.16 -1.08 16.42
N ALA A 239 10.97 -0.55 15.48
CA ALA A 239 12.09 -1.29 14.89
C ALA A 239 13.16 -1.66 15.92
N GLU A 240 13.44 -0.78 16.90
CA GLU A 240 14.37 -1.09 17.99
C GLU A 240 13.83 -2.16 18.94
N LYS A 241 12.51 -2.18 19.17
CA LYS A 241 11.85 -3.20 19.99
C LYS A 241 11.85 -4.56 19.31
N GLU A 242 11.42 -4.62 18.05
CA GLU A 242 11.40 -5.86 17.25
C GLU A 242 12.80 -6.46 17.17
N ARG A 243 13.83 -5.64 16.90
CA ARG A 243 15.21 -6.11 16.85
C ARG A 243 15.71 -6.67 18.18
N LYS A 244 15.27 -6.13 19.32
CA LYS A 244 15.60 -6.67 20.65
C LYS A 244 14.91 -8.01 20.87
N GLU A 245 13.64 -8.13 20.52
CA GLU A 245 12.87 -9.36 20.63
C GLU A 245 13.46 -10.48 19.75
N GLU A 246 13.84 -10.17 18.50
CA GLU A 246 14.53 -11.10 17.60
C GLU A 246 15.87 -11.58 18.18
N LEU A 247 16.67 -10.67 18.75
CA LEU A 247 17.95 -11.03 19.37
C LEU A 247 17.75 -11.92 20.60
N GLU A 248 16.71 -11.68 21.40
CA GLU A 248 16.36 -12.53 22.54
C GLU A 248 15.88 -13.91 22.09
N GLN A 249 15.01 -13.98 21.08
CA GLN A 249 14.56 -15.23 20.49
C GLN A 249 15.72 -16.04 19.91
N GLN A 250 16.62 -15.41 19.13
CA GLN A 250 17.81 -16.09 18.60
C GLN A 250 18.71 -16.64 19.71
N ARG A 251 18.84 -15.94 20.84
CA ARG A 251 19.60 -16.42 22.00
C ARG A 251 18.93 -17.60 22.68
N GLU A 252 17.62 -17.56 22.84
CA GLU A 252 16.85 -18.68 23.41
C GLU A 252 16.87 -19.91 22.48
N ASP A 253 16.74 -19.71 21.17
CA ASP A 253 16.85 -20.79 20.17
C ASP A 253 18.24 -21.41 20.15
N GLN A 254 19.30 -20.61 20.25
CA GLN A 254 20.66 -21.14 20.37
C GLN A 254 20.87 -21.92 21.67
N LYS A 255 20.30 -21.47 22.80
CA LYS A 255 20.35 -22.22 24.06
C LYS A 255 19.55 -23.52 23.96
N ALA A 256 18.37 -23.49 23.34
CA ALA A 256 17.53 -24.65 23.13
C ALA A 256 18.19 -25.67 22.20
N ALA A 257 18.83 -25.22 21.12
CA ALA A 257 19.60 -26.06 20.21
C ALA A 257 20.80 -26.70 20.93
N LYS A 258 21.54 -25.94 21.74
CA LYS A 258 22.64 -26.47 22.57
C LYS A 258 22.14 -27.52 23.56
N ARG A 259 21.03 -27.27 24.24
CA ARG A 259 20.39 -28.22 25.17
C ARG A 259 19.94 -29.50 24.47
N LYS A 260 19.34 -29.41 23.28
CA LYS A 260 18.95 -30.57 22.47
C LYS A 260 20.17 -31.38 22.01
N ALA A 261 21.21 -30.71 21.52
CA ALA A 261 22.45 -31.37 21.12
C ALA A 261 23.16 -32.07 22.30
N GLU A 262 23.11 -31.48 23.49
CA GLU A 262 23.63 -32.09 24.71
C GLU A 262 22.79 -33.31 25.14
N GLN A 263 21.46 -33.21 25.09
CA GLN A 263 20.56 -34.33 25.35
C GLN A 263 20.76 -35.49 24.36
N GLU A 264 20.92 -35.22 23.07
CA GLU A 264 21.21 -36.24 22.06
C GLU A 264 22.59 -36.88 22.24
N ARG A 265 23.58 -36.12 22.73
CA ARG A 265 24.88 -36.68 23.10
C ARG A 265 24.75 -37.60 24.31
N ILE A 266 24.00 -37.19 25.33
CA ILE A 266 23.78 -37.99 26.54
C ILE A 266 22.97 -39.25 26.22
N SER A 267 21.98 -39.18 25.34
CA SER A 267 21.16 -40.34 24.94
C SER A 267 21.94 -41.39 24.13
N LYS A 268 23.06 -41.01 23.50
CA LYS A 268 23.94 -41.92 22.75
C LYS A 268 25.02 -42.61 23.62
N LEU A 269 25.17 -42.22 24.89
CA LEU A 269 26.11 -42.86 25.83
C LEU A 269 25.54 -44.17 26.42
N SER A 270 26.41 -45.04 26.92
CA SER A 270 25.99 -46.31 27.53
C SER A 270 25.22 -46.10 28.86
N ALA A 271 24.39 -47.08 29.25
CA ALA A 271 23.52 -46.96 30.43
C ALA A 271 24.28 -46.66 31.75
N ALA A 272 25.53 -47.14 31.88
CA ALA A 272 26.38 -46.87 33.04
C ALA A 272 26.93 -45.42 33.07
N GLU A 273 27.14 -44.82 31.90
CA GLU A 273 27.61 -43.44 31.78
C GLU A 273 26.47 -42.42 31.94
N GLN A 274 25.27 -42.74 31.47
CA GLN A 274 24.07 -41.93 31.68
C GLN A 274 23.74 -41.76 33.17
N GLN A 275 23.89 -42.82 33.98
CA GLN A 275 23.68 -42.75 35.43
C GLN A 275 24.71 -41.85 36.13
N LYS A 276 25.98 -41.87 35.70
CA LYS A 276 27.02 -40.96 36.24
C LYS A 276 26.75 -39.51 35.90
N VAL A 277 26.36 -39.21 34.66
CA VAL A 277 26.05 -37.84 34.23
C VAL A 277 24.80 -37.32 34.95
N GLY A 278 23.74 -38.14 35.08
CA GLY A 278 22.54 -37.78 35.84
C GLY A 278 22.83 -37.49 37.32
N PHE A 279 23.69 -38.31 37.96
CA PHE A 279 24.08 -38.11 39.36
C PHE A 279 24.92 -36.84 39.55
N LEU A 280 25.83 -36.52 38.61
CA LEU A 280 26.62 -35.27 38.62
C LEU A 280 25.75 -34.03 38.43
N TYR A 281 24.76 -34.08 37.54
CA TYR A 281 23.83 -32.97 37.29
C TYR A 281 22.93 -32.67 38.49
N LEU A 282 22.44 -33.72 39.17
CA LEU A 282 21.68 -33.56 40.42
C LEU A 282 22.54 -32.92 41.52
N ARG A 283 23.81 -33.30 41.59
CA ARG A 283 24.76 -32.77 42.59
C ARG A 283 25.10 -31.29 42.34
N SER A 284 25.21 -30.87 41.07
CA SER A 284 25.42 -29.44 40.74
C SER A 284 24.19 -28.59 41.00
N LEU A 285 22.98 -29.11 40.73
CA LEU A 285 21.71 -28.43 41.05
C LEU A 285 21.50 -28.27 42.56
N LEU A 286 21.81 -29.31 43.35
CA LEU A 286 21.77 -29.23 44.82
C LEU A 286 22.80 -28.23 45.38
N ALA A 287 23.98 -28.12 44.78
CA ALA A 287 24.98 -27.14 45.19
C ALA A 287 24.59 -25.69 44.85
N GLN A 288 23.87 -25.46 43.75
CA GLN A 288 23.34 -24.14 43.39
C GLN A 288 22.12 -23.71 44.22
N ALA A 289 21.38 -24.65 44.81
CA ALA A 289 20.23 -24.36 45.68
C ALA A 289 20.60 -24.10 47.16
N LEU A 290 21.87 -24.35 47.53
CA LEU A 290 22.40 -24.20 48.90
C LEU A 290 23.22 -22.90 49.10
N VAL A 291 23.24 -22.03 48.09
CA VAL A 291 23.83 -20.66 48.11
C VAL A 291 22.71 -19.67 47.87
#